data_AF-A0A924JHW9-F1
#
_entry.id   AF-A0A924JHW9-F1
#
_cell.length_a   1.000
_cell.length_b   1.000
_cell.length_c   1.000
_cell.angle_alpha   90.00
_cell.angle_beta   90.00
_cell.angle_gamma   90.00
#
_symmetry.space_group_name_H-M   'P 1'
#
loop_
_entity.id
_entity.type
_entity.pdbx_description
1 polymer ?
#
loop_
_entity_poly.entity_id
_entity_poly.type
_entity_poly.pdbx_seq_one_letter_code
_entity_poly.pdbx_strand_id
1 'polypeptide(L)'
;AEIKRAQVDGMPGFPVYTRKVHTDASYLVCAQKLLASTAVIYPQFATHNAQTLSAIQVWAQAAGIDDYEFQCLHGMGETLYDQVVGPAGLDKPCRIYAPVGSHETLLAYLVRRLLENGANSSFVNQIVDEAISIDTLVADPFAIARQTGGVAHPNIALPADLFGLERRNSAGIDLSDESVLREIDAAFALQAMQPKHAAPLLQGAVSARDSHAVCNPANHHDVVGHVIDADLQDVGSALAAAKAYAMDWQTMPPADRAQLLMRGADLLEQNRLELMALAVREAGKSLPNAIAEVREAVDFMRYYAAQVSDELNALALGPVVCISPWNFPLAIFIGEISAALAAGNVVLAKPAEQTPLIAYRAVQLLHQAGIPRGALQLLPGRGDTVGAALVADRRVRGVIFTGSTDVAQLINRVLAKRAVVEGAEIALIAETGGQNALIVDSSALPEQVVQDVISSAFDSAGQRCSALRVLCLQTDIADKTLVMLHGAMAELNIGNPDRLATDVGPVIDADA
;
A
#
# COMPACT_ATOMS: atom_id res chain seq x y z
N ALA A 1 -10.27 -4.23 -13.25
CA ALA A 1 -8.90 -4.31 -12.71
C ALA A 1 -8.45 -2.91 -12.26
N GLU A 2 -8.39 -1.93 -13.17
CA GLU A 2 -7.90 -0.56 -12.89
C GLU A 2 -8.49 0.13 -11.66
N ILE A 3 -9.83 0.09 -11.49
CA ILE A 3 -10.48 0.69 -10.31
C ILE A 3 -9.94 0.08 -9.00
N LYS A 4 -9.85 -1.25 -8.93
CA LYS A 4 -9.31 -1.96 -7.76
C LYS A 4 -7.84 -1.62 -7.55
N ARG A 5 -7.02 -1.61 -8.61
CA ARG A 5 -5.59 -1.32 -8.51
C ARG A 5 -5.34 0.08 -7.95
N ALA A 6 -6.02 1.10 -8.49
CA ALA A 6 -5.93 2.47 -8.00
C ALA A 6 -6.37 2.60 -6.53
N GLN A 7 -7.44 1.91 -6.12
CA GLN A 7 -7.92 1.90 -4.74
C GLN A 7 -6.94 1.23 -3.78
N VAL A 8 -6.44 0.04 -4.12
CA VAL A 8 -5.48 -0.71 -3.30
C VAL A 8 -4.19 0.08 -3.14
N ASP A 9 -3.69 0.66 -4.24
CA ASP A 9 -2.43 1.39 -4.23
C ASP A 9 -2.56 2.82 -3.67
N GLY A 10 -3.76 3.28 -3.31
CA GLY A 10 -3.98 4.60 -2.74
C GLY A 10 -3.66 5.74 -3.72
N MET A 11 -3.95 5.52 -5.01
CA MET A 11 -3.59 6.46 -6.09
C MET A 11 -4.39 7.78 -6.01
N PRO A 12 -3.90 8.88 -6.62
CA PRO A 12 -4.61 10.16 -6.62
C PRO A 12 -5.99 10.12 -7.28
N GLY A 13 -6.21 9.16 -8.18
CA GLY A 13 -7.45 8.97 -8.91
C GLY A 13 -7.40 7.69 -9.74
N PHE A 14 -8.28 7.60 -10.73
CA PHE A 14 -8.36 6.45 -11.63
C PHE A 14 -7.70 6.77 -12.97
N PRO A 15 -6.93 5.84 -13.56
CA PRO A 15 -6.40 5.99 -14.93
C PRO A 15 -7.48 5.76 -16.01
N VAL A 16 -8.73 5.49 -15.60
CA VAL A 16 -9.88 5.22 -16.46
C VAL A 16 -11.10 5.99 -15.99
N TYR A 17 -12.03 6.27 -16.90
CA TYR A 17 -13.31 6.87 -16.52
C TYR A 17 -14.13 5.93 -15.64
N THR A 18 -14.89 6.51 -14.71
CA THR A 18 -15.75 5.76 -13.77
C THR A 18 -17.19 5.63 -14.26
N ARG A 19 -17.55 6.35 -15.34
CA ARG A 19 -18.83 6.22 -16.03
C ARG A 19 -18.61 5.77 -17.47
N LYS A 20 -19.38 4.77 -17.92
CA LYS A 20 -19.32 4.24 -19.29
C LYS A 20 -19.50 5.35 -20.35
N VAL A 21 -20.45 6.26 -20.13
CA VAL A 21 -20.73 7.36 -21.07
C VAL A 21 -19.55 8.32 -21.28
N HIS A 22 -18.69 8.49 -20.27
CA HIS A 22 -17.47 9.30 -20.42
C HIS A 22 -16.46 8.60 -21.32
N THR A 23 -16.35 7.27 -21.24
CA THR A 23 -15.58 6.47 -22.21
C THR A 23 -16.15 6.59 -23.61
N ASP A 24 -17.48 6.55 -23.80
CA ASP A 24 -18.10 6.74 -25.12
C ASP A 24 -17.77 8.11 -25.71
N ALA A 25 -17.93 9.18 -24.92
CA ALA A 25 -17.59 10.53 -25.35
C ALA A 25 -16.09 10.67 -25.67
N SER A 26 -15.22 10.10 -24.84
CA SER A 26 -13.78 10.08 -25.09
C SER A 26 -13.43 9.34 -26.38
N TYR A 27 -14.05 8.18 -26.62
CA TYR A 27 -13.84 7.39 -27.83
C TYR A 27 -14.14 8.23 -29.07
N LEU A 28 -15.31 8.89 -29.08
CA LEU A 28 -15.75 9.72 -30.19
C LEU A 28 -14.86 10.94 -30.42
N VAL A 29 -14.39 11.60 -29.37
CA VAL A 29 -13.42 12.71 -29.48
C VAL A 29 -12.08 12.23 -30.05
N CYS A 30 -11.60 11.08 -29.61
CA CYS A 30 -10.39 10.46 -30.18
C CYS A 30 -10.60 10.07 -31.65
N ALA A 31 -11.78 9.54 -32.00
CA ALA A 31 -12.10 9.21 -33.38
C ALA A 31 -12.11 10.44 -34.31
N GLN A 32 -12.63 11.58 -33.85
CA GLN A 32 -12.55 12.84 -34.60
C GLN A 32 -11.10 13.28 -34.84
N LYS A 33 -10.22 13.14 -33.83
CA LYS A 33 -8.79 13.45 -33.98
C LYS A 33 -8.11 12.52 -34.98
N LEU A 34 -8.44 11.23 -34.96
CA LEU A 34 -7.90 10.24 -35.89
C LEU A 34 -8.37 10.49 -37.32
N LEU A 35 -9.66 10.76 -37.53
CA LEU A 35 -10.21 11.14 -38.84
C LEU A 35 -9.54 12.40 -39.38
N ALA A 36 -9.28 13.42 -38.53
CA ALA A 36 -8.55 14.61 -38.95
C ALA A 36 -7.07 14.36 -39.32
N SER A 37 -6.56 13.15 -39.11
CA SER A 37 -5.14 12.79 -39.26
C SER A 37 -4.90 11.63 -40.25
N THR A 38 -5.86 11.31 -41.11
CA THR A 38 -5.75 10.16 -42.04
C THR A 38 -4.58 10.25 -43.03
N ALA A 39 -4.05 11.46 -43.26
CA ALA A 39 -2.87 11.66 -44.09
C ALA A 39 -1.59 11.00 -43.53
N VAL A 40 -1.55 10.69 -42.22
CA VAL A 40 -0.36 10.16 -41.54
C VAL A 40 -0.63 8.93 -40.68
N ILE A 41 -1.90 8.64 -40.38
CA ILE A 41 -2.34 7.52 -39.54
C ILE A 41 -3.50 6.84 -40.23
N TYR A 42 -3.50 5.51 -40.28
CA TYR A 42 -4.64 4.72 -40.73
C TYR A 42 -5.55 4.37 -39.53
N PRO A 43 -6.74 4.97 -39.38
CA PRO A 43 -7.60 4.72 -38.23
C PRO A 43 -8.28 3.34 -38.30
N GLN A 44 -8.31 2.65 -37.17
CA GLN A 44 -8.95 1.34 -37.02
C GLN A 44 -9.92 1.41 -35.84
N PHE A 45 -11.22 1.50 -36.10
CA PHE A 45 -12.23 1.72 -35.08
C PHE A 45 -12.83 0.40 -34.58
N ALA A 46 -12.30 -0.12 -33.46
CA ALA A 46 -12.80 -1.34 -32.83
C ALA A 46 -13.98 -1.05 -31.89
N THR A 47 -15.20 -1.46 -32.27
CA THR A 47 -16.40 -1.28 -31.44
C THR A 47 -17.53 -2.22 -31.83
N HIS A 48 -18.37 -2.62 -30.87
CA HIS A 48 -19.66 -3.27 -31.11
C HIS A 48 -20.85 -2.35 -30.85
N ASN A 49 -20.60 -1.08 -30.53
CA ASN A 49 -21.65 -0.10 -30.29
C ASN A 49 -22.08 0.55 -31.61
N ALA A 50 -23.30 0.23 -32.06
CA ALA A 50 -23.84 0.72 -33.32
C ALA A 50 -23.99 2.25 -33.35
N GLN A 51 -24.26 2.89 -32.19
CA GLN A 51 -24.30 4.35 -32.07
C GLN A 51 -22.92 4.95 -32.36
N THR A 52 -21.88 4.38 -31.77
CA THR A 52 -20.49 4.84 -31.96
C THR A 52 -20.04 4.67 -33.40
N LEU A 53 -20.31 3.51 -33.99
CA LEU A 53 -20.05 3.22 -35.40
C LEU A 53 -20.73 4.24 -36.31
N SER A 54 -22.02 4.46 -36.11
CA SER A 54 -22.83 5.37 -36.93
C SER A 54 -22.33 6.81 -36.84
N ALA A 55 -21.98 7.28 -35.64
CA ALA A 55 -21.43 8.62 -35.45
C ALA A 55 -20.13 8.83 -36.25
N ILE A 56 -19.22 7.85 -36.21
CA ILE A 56 -17.95 7.90 -36.93
C ILE A 56 -18.18 7.88 -38.44
N GLN A 57 -19.08 7.01 -38.93
CA GLN A 57 -19.43 6.95 -40.34
C GLN A 57 -19.95 8.29 -40.86
N VAL A 58 -20.90 8.90 -40.15
CA VAL A 58 -21.49 10.18 -40.54
C VAL A 58 -20.43 11.29 -40.57
N TRP A 59 -19.52 11.32 -39.58
CA TRP A 59 -18.44 12.32 -39.56
C TRP A 59 -17.43 12.12 -40.67
N ALA A 60 -17.03 10.89 -40.95
CA ALA A 60 -16.09 10.59 -42.03
C ALA A 60 -16.69 10.95 -43.39
N GLN A 61 -17.96 10.62 -43.64
CA GLN A 61 -18.69 11.00 -44.84
C GLN A 61 -18.77 12.52 -45.00
N ALA A 62 -19.13 13.24 -43.93
CA ALA A 62 -19.21 14.70 -43.95
C ALA A 62 -17.85 15.37 -44.23
N ALA A 63 -16.76 14.73 -43.82
CA ALA A 63 -15.40 15.19 -44.06
C ALA A 63 -14.77 14.69 -45.37
N GLY A 64 -15.48 13.85 -46.14
CA GLY A 64 -14.95 13.22 -47.36
C GLY A 64 -13.79 12.25 -47.10
N ILE A 65 -13.74 11.64 -45.92
CA ILE A 65 -12.69 10.72 -45.51
C ILE A 65 -13.15 9.29 -45.77
N ASP A 66 -12.37 8.55 -46.55
CA ASP A 66 -12.67 7.16 -46.89
C ASP A 66 -11.67 6.14 -46.32
N ASP A 67 -10.45 6.60 -46.02
CA ASP A 67 -9.30 5.76 -45.65
C ASP A 67 -9.28 5.42 -44.14
N TYR A 68 -10.14 4.49 -43.73
CA TYR A 68 -10.19 3.89 -42.40
C TYR A 68 -10.90 2.53 -42.45
N GLU A 69 -10.74 1.72 -41.40
CA GLU A 69 -11.52 0.49 -41.21
C GLU A 69 -12.22 0.47 -39.86
N PHE A 70 -13.25 -0.37 -39.77
CA PHE A 70 -13.77 -0.83 -38.49
C PHE A 70 -13.13 -2.16 -38.08
N GLN A 71 -13.27 -2.51 -36.80
CA GLN A 71 -12.87 -3.82 -36.30
C GLN A 71 -13.91 -4.40 -35.34
N CYS A 72 -14.00 -5.72 -35.29
CA CYS A 72 -14.91 -6.44 -34.42
C CYS A 72 -14.29 -7.74 -33.88
N LEU A 73 -14.91 -8.34 -32.86
CA LEU A 73 -14.47 -9.62 -32.32
C LEU A 73 -15.18 -10.76 -33.05
N HIS A 74 -14.42 -11.81 -33.37
CA HIS A 74 -14.97 -13.05 -33.91
C HIS A 74 -16.01 -13.68 -32.96
N GLY A 75 -17.11 -14.16 -33.53
CA GLY A 75 -18.23 -14.80 -32.83
C GLY A 75 -19.13 -13.84 -32.07
N MET A 76 -19.01 -12.53 -32.32
CA MET A 76 -19.75 -11.49 -31.59
C MET A 76 -20.17 -10.33 -32.48
N GLY A 77 -19.23 -9.76 -33.23
CA GLY A 77 -19.45 -8.52 -33.97
C GLY A 77 -20.05 -8.72 -35.36
N GLU A 78 -20.05 -9.94 -35.88
CA GLU A 78 -20.45 -10.25 -37.26
C GLU A 78 -21.87 -9.75 -37.57
N THR A 79 -22.84 -9.97 -36.69
CA THR A 79 -24.23 -9.53 -36.90
C THR A 79 -24.36 -8.01 -37.13
N LEU A 80 -23.52 -7.20 -36.47
CA LEU A 80 -23.47 -5.76 -36.70
C LEU A 80 -22.77 -5.43 -38.02
N TYR A 81 -21.60 -6.03 -38.25
CA TYR A 81 -20.72 -5.65 -39.37
C TYR A 81 -21.12 -6.26 -40.72
N ASP A 82 -21.96 -7.29 -40.74
CA ASP A 82 -22.63 -7.76 -41.96
C ASP A 82 -23.54 -6.68 -42.58
N GLN A 83 -23.97 -5.70 -41.78
CA GLN A 83 -24.72 -4.52 -42.25
C GLN A 83 -23.81 -3.37 -42.70
N VAL A 84 -22.49 -3.50 -42.53
CA VAL A 84 -21.49 -2.45 -42.76
C VAL A 84 -20.63 -2.76 -43.98
N VAL A 85 -20.20 -4.02 -44.11
CA VAL A 85 -19.24 -4.45 -45.14
C VAL A 85 -19.90 -4.59 -46.51
N GLY A 86 -19.22 -4.05 -47.52
CA GLY A 86 -19.56 -4.20 -48.94
C GLY A 86 -20.68 -3.30 -49.44
N PRO A 87 -20.98 -3.36 -50.76
CA PRO A 87 -21.82 -2.38 -51.43
C PRO A 87 -23.29 -2.36 -50.99
N ALA A 88 -23.76 -3.44 -50.38
CA ALA A 88 -25.12 -3.55 -49.85
C ALA A 88 -25.27 -2.93 -48.44
N GLY A 89 -24.15 -2.73 -47.73
CA GLY A 89 -24.09 -2.11 -46.42
C GLY A 89 -23.65 -0.64 -46.50
N LEU A 90 -22.66 -0.28 -45.68
CA LEU A 90 -22.06 1.06 -45.66
C LEU A 90 -20.79 1.16 -46.53
N ASP A 91 -20.46 0.09 -47.27
CA ASP A 91 -19.27 -0.09 -48.09
C ASP A 91 -17.96 0.23 -47.35
N LYS A 92 -17.86 -0.23 -46.09
CA LYS A 92 -16.67 -0.04 -45.25
C LYS A 92 -16.02 -1.37 -44.88
N PRO A 93 -14.67 -1.46 -44.90
CA PRO A 93 -13.99 -2.67 -44.46
C PRO A 93 -14.15 -2.85 -42.95
N CYS A 94 -14.28 -4.12 -42.54
CA CYS A 94 -14.21 -4.53 -41.15
C CYS A 94 -13.19 -5.67 -40.99
N ARG A 95 -12.24 -5.50 -40.07
CA ARG A 95 -11.29 -6.55 -39.69
C ARG A 95 -11.77 -7.29 -38.47
N ILE A 96 -11.84 -8.62 -38.57
CA ILE A 96 -12.22 -9.48 -37.46
C ILE A 96 -10.96 -9.81 -36.62
N TYR A 97 -11.00 -9.47 -35.34
CA TYR A 97 -10.05 -9.94 -34.34
C TYR A 97 -10.43 -11.38 -33.95
N ALA A 98 -9.63 -12.34 -34.40
CA ALA A 98 -9.89 -13.76 -34.26
C ALA A 98 -8.87 -14.43 -33.31
N PRO A 99 -9.23 -14.67 -32.03
CA PRO A 99 -8.40 -15.47 -31.14
C PRO A 99 -8.23 -16.90 -31.67
N VAL A 100 -6.99 -17.41 -31.69
CA VAL A 100 -6.66 -18.79 -32.11
C VAL A 100 -5.84 -19.44 -31.02
N GLY A 101 -6.28 -20.60 -30.53
CA GLY A 101 -5.61 -21.32 -29.45
C GLY A 101 -6.29 -22.64 -29.11
N SER A 102 -5.70 -23.42 -28.20
CA SER A 102 -6.33 -24.62 -27.66
C SER A 102 -7.48 -24.27 -26.71
N HIS A 103 -8.30 -25.27 -26.35
CA HIS A 103 -9.36 -25.10 -25.35
C HIS A 103 -8.82 -24.56 -24.00
N GLU A 104 -7.65 -25.00 -23.56
CA GLU A 104 -7.02 -24.50 -22.33
C GLU A 104 -6.67 -23.00 -22.45
N THR A 105 -6.04 -22.60 -23.56
CA THR A 105 -5.63 -21.21 -23.79
C THR A 105 -6.82 -20.25 -23.86
N LEU A 106 -7.90 -20.64 -24.53
CA LEU A 106 -9.07 -19.76 -24.70
C LEU A 106 -9.90 -19.64 -23.41
N LEU A 107 -9.95 -20.66 -22.55
CA LEU A 107 -10.71 -20.62 -21.31
C LEU A 107 -10.14 -19.59 -20.31
N ALA A 108 -8.82 -19.49 -20.20
CA ALA A 108 -8.16 -18.49 -19.34
C ALA A 108 -8.54 -17.04 -19.71
N TYR A 109 -8.86 -16.80 -20.98
CA TYR A 109 -9.23 -15.49 -21.51
C TYR A 109 -10.75 -15.26 -21.55
N LEU A 110 -11.54 -16.34 -21.55
CA LEU A 110 -12.97 -16.30 -21.86
C LEU A 110 -13.78 -15.44 -20.89
N VAL A 111 -13.51 -15.50 -19.58
CA VAL A 111 -14.26 -14.73 -18.58
C VAL A 111 -14.15 -13.23 -18.84
N ARG A 112 -12.94 -12.74 -19.17
CA ARG A 112 -12.77 -11.32 -19.52
C ARG A 112 -13.54 -10.95 -20.77
N ARG A 113 -13.51 -11.81 -21.80
CA ARG A 113 -14.25 -11.61 -23.06
C ARG A 113 -15.77 -11.61 -22.86
N LEU A 114 -16.28 -12.46 -21.97
CA LEU A 114 -17.69 -12.47 -21.59
C LEU A 114 -18.09 -11.19 -20.85
N LEU A 115 -17.25 -10.69 -19.94
CA LEU A 115 -17.52 -9.44 -19.23
C LEU A 115 -17.47 -8.21 -20.15
N GLU A 116 -16.59 -8.19 -21.16
CA GLU A 116 -16.46 -7.10 -22.14
C GLU A 116 -17.81 -6.77 -22.82
N ASN A 117 -18.63 -7.78 -23.10
CA ASN A 117 -19.89 -7.60 -23.82
C ASN A 117 -21.14 -7.99 -23.01
N GLY A 118 -20.98 -8.65 -21.86
CA GLY A 118 -22.08 -9.13 -21.00
C GLY A 118 -22.36 -8.26 -19.77
N ALA A 119 -21.60 -7.18 -19.55
CA ALA A 119 -21.90 -6.24 -18.45
C ALA A 119 -23.24 -5.50 -18.69
N ASN A 120 -23.96 -5.11 -17.63
CA ASN A 120 -25.25 -4.39 -17.73
C ASN A 120 -25.15 -3.08 -18.54
N SER A 121 -23.98 -2.46 -18.58
CA SER A 121 -23.71 -1.24 -19.35
C SER A 121 -23.17 -1.48 -20.77
N SER A 122 -22.99 -2.74 -21.17
CA SER A 122 -22.54 -3.12 -22.51
C SER A 122 -23.66 -2.97 -23.52
N PHE A 123 -23.36 -2.40 -24.69
CA PHE A 123 -24.31 -2.26 -25.79
C PHE A 123 -24.86 -3.63 -26.25
N VAL A 124 -23.99 -4.66 -26.31
CA VAL A 124 -24.38 -6.02 -26.75
C VAL A 124 -25.36 -6.66 -25.77
N ASN A 125 -25.24 -6.37 -24.47
CA ASN A 125 -26.20 -6.85 -23.48
C ASN A 125 -27.51 -6.05 -23.53
N GLN A 126 -27.43 -4.74 -23.78
CA GLN A 126 -28.60 -3.88 -23.84
C GLN A 126 -29.45 -4.08 -25.11
N ILE A 127 -28.85 -4.43 -26.25
CA ILE A 127 -29.59 -4.63 -27.51
C ILE A 127 -30.44 -5.92 -27.50
N VAL A 128 -30.08 -6.90 -26.67
CA VAL A 128 -30.87 -8.14 -26.50
C VAL A 128 -31.91 -8.03 -25.39
N ASP A 129 -31.90 -6.93 -24.61
CA ASP A 129 -32.88 -6.66 -23.58
C ASP A 129 -34.11 -5.95 -24.17
N GLU A 130 -35.21 -6.69 -24.31
CA GLU A 130 -36.48 -6.17 -24.87
C GLU A 130 -37.08 -5.02 -24.05
N ALA A 131 -36.63 -4.79 -22.81
CA ALA A 131 -37.08 -3.66 -22.00
C ALA A 131 -36.40 -2.33 -22.38
N ILE A 132 -35.30 -2.36 -23.15
CA ILE A 132 -34.53 -1.17 -23.53
C ILE A 132 -34.98 -0.69 -24.92
N SER A 133 -35.45 0.56 -25.00
CA SER A 133 -35.88 1.14 -26.28
C SER A 133 -34.69 1.48 -27.18
N ILE A 134 -34.92 1.44 -28.50
CA ILE A 134 -33.93 1.88 -29.49
C ILE A 134 -33.52 3.33 -29.24
N ASP A 135 -34.45 4.22 -28.87
CA ASP A 135 -34.17 5.62 -28.54
C ASP A 135 -33.13 5.76 -27.42
N THR A 136 -33.12 4.83 -26.46
CA THR A 136 -32.12 4.79 -25.39
C THR A 136 -30.76 4.36 -25.92
N LEU A 137 -30.72 3.35 -26.80
CA LEU A 137 -29.49 2.82 -27.39
C LEU A 137 -28.79 3.81 -28.34
N VAL A 138 -29.55 4.66 -29.02
CA VAL A 138 -29.02 5.65 -29.98
C VAL A 138 -28.82 7.04 -29.38
N ALA A 139 -29.03 7.20 -28.07
CA ALA A 139 -28.89 8.48 -27.40
C ALA A 139 -27.46 9.05 -27.54
N ASP A 140 -27.37 10.38 -27.71
CA ASP A 140 -26.08 11.07 -27.85
C ASP A 140 -25.27 10.99 -26.54
N PRO A 141 -24.10 10.30 -26.53
CA PRO A 141 -23.27 10.20 -25.34
C PRO A 141 -22.75 11.57 -24.88
N PHE A 142 -22.60 12.57 -25.76
CA PHE A 142 -22.21 13.92 -25.34
C PHE A 142 -23.34 14.61 -24.56
N ALA A 143 -24.59 14.47 -24.99
CA ALA A 143 -25.73 15.00 -24.26
C ALA A 143 -25.84 14.39 -22.86
N ILE A 144 -25.69 13.06 -22.75
CA ILE A 144 -25.72 12.36 -21.46
C ILE A 144 -24.50 12.75 -20.59
N ALA A 145 -23.29 12.81 -21.17
CA ALA A 145 -22.09 13.21 -20.44
C ALA A 145 -22.22 14.64 -19.88
N ARG A 146 -22.80 15.58 -20.65
CA ARG A 146 -23.07 16.96 -20.18
C ARG A 146 -24.01 17.00 -18.98
N GLN A 147 -25.01 16.12 -18.89
CA GLN A 147 -25.90 16.07 -17.70
C GLN A 147 -25.13 15.77 -16.42
N THR A 148 -24.09 14.95 -16.50
CA THR A 148 -23.23 14.62 -15.35
C THR A 148 -22.13 15.64 -15.09
N GLY A 149 -21.90 16.60 -16.00
CA GLY A 149 -20.83 17.59 -15.89
C GLY A 149 -19.42 16.98 -15.82
N GLY A 150 -19.22 15.74 -16.26
CA GLY A 150 -17.94 15.03 -16.11
C GLY A 150 -17.65 14.50 -14.70
N VAL A 151 -18.59 14.58 -13.76
CA VAL A 151 -18.41 14.10 -12.38
C VAL A 151 -18.30 12.58 -12.34
N ALA A 152 -17.39 12.07 -11.50
CA ALA A 152 -17.19 10.64 -11.28
C ALA A 152 -18.48 9.90 -10.88
N HIS A 153 -18.48 8.57 -11.03
CA HIS A 153 -19.59 7.74 -10.62
C HIS A 153 -19.75 7.75 -9.08
N PRO A 154 -20.92 8.09 -8.52
CA PRO A 154 -21.09 8.29 -7.07
C PRO A 154 -20.87 7.02 -6.25
N ASN A 155 -21.13 5.84 -6.85
CA ASN A 155 -20.94 4.55 -6.18
C ASN A 155 -19.53 3.98 -6.35
N ILE A 156 -18.59 4.73 -6.92
CA ILE A 156 -17.18 4.32 -7.02
C ILE A 156 -16.38 5.32 -6.18
N ALA A 157 -16.07 4.91 -4.95
CA ALA A 157 -15.26 5.71 -4.03
C ALA A 157 -13.86 5.95 -4.61
N LEU A 158 -13.37 7.18 -4.52
CA LEU A 158 -11.97 7.49 -4.82
C LEU A 158 -11.06 6.73 -3.85
N PRO A 159 -9.80 6.45 -4.23
CA PRO A 159 -8.87 5.73 -3.35
C PRO A 159 -8.72 6.37 -1.96
N ALA A 160 -8.71 7.71 -1.88
CA ALA A 160 -8.63 8.45 -0.62
C ALA A 160 -9.87 8.29 0.28
N ASP A 161 -11.04 8.02 -0.31
CA ASP A 161 -12.35 8.01 0.35
C ASP A 161 -12.87 6.58 0.59
N LEU A 162 -12.00 5.57 0.47
CA LEU A 162 -12.37 4.15 0.51
C LEU A 162 -13.12 3.75 1.80
N PHE A 163 -12.82 4.41 2.91
CA PHE A 163 -13.43 4.14 4.23
C PHE A 163 -14.53 5.15 4.60
N GLY A 164 -14.99 5.97 3.65
CA GLY A 164 -16.10 6.90 3.84
C GLY A 164 -15.85 7.90 4.97
N LEU A 165 -16.80 7.98 5.90
CA LEU A 165 -16.75 8.94 7.02
C LEU A 165 -15.89 8.46 8.20
N GLU A 166 -15.51 7.18 8.26
CA GLU A 166 -14.72 6.64 9.38
C GLU A 166 -13.33 7.28 9.39
N ARG A 167 -12.65 7.28 8.24
CA ARG A 167 -11.32 7.85 8.08
C ARG A 167 -10.94 8.04 6.61
N ARG A 168 -9.95 8.89 6.36
CA ARG A 168 -9.29 8.99 5.06
C ARG A 168 -8.27 7.85 4.87
N ASN A 169 -8.22 7.26 3.69
CA ASN A 169 -7.19 6.26 3.34
C ASN A 169 -5.82 6.92 3.15
N SER A 170 -4.73 6.19 3.43
CA SER A 170 -3.38 6.62 3.13
C SER A 170 -3.13 6.76 1.63
N ALA A 171 -2.35 7.77 1.23
CA ALA A 171 -1.99 8.00 -0.18
C ALA A 171 -0.72 7.23 -0.58
N GLY A 172 -0.75 6.54 -1.72
CA GLY A 172 0.41 5.92 -2.34
C GLY A 172 1.16 6.84 -3.29
N ILE A 173 1.98 6.22 -4.14
CA ILE A 173 2.81 6.87 -5.16
C ILE A 173 2.78 6.01 -6.42
N ASP A 174 2.57 6.63 -7.57
CA ASP A 174 2.60 5.95 -8.87
C ASP A 174 4.03 5.83 -9.39
N LEU A 175 4.61 4.63 -9.28
CA LEU A 175 5.96 4.35 -9.78
C LEU A 175 6.01 4.15 -11.30
N SER A 176 4.89 4.24 -12.01
CA SER A 176 4.84 4.26 -13.47
C SER A 176 4.87 5.68 -14.05
N ASP A 177 4.72 6.71 -13.22
CA ASP A 177 4.78 8.12 -13.62
C ASP A 177 6.22 8.64 -13.58
N GLU A 178 6.77 8.94 -14.76
CA GLU A 178 8.12 9.48 -14.95
C GLU A 178 8.38 10.80 -14.22
N SER A 179 7.36 11.63 -14.02
CA SER A 179 7.52 12.87 -13.26
C SER A 179 7.72 12.57 -11.77
N VAL A 180 6.95 11.62 -11.25
CA VAL A 180 7.03 11.14 -9.87
C VAL A 180 8.37 10.45 -9.61
N LEU A 181 8.86 9.62 -10.55
CA LEU A 181 10.17 8.97 -10.40
C LEU A 181 11.31 9.98 -10.29
N ARG A 182 11.28 11.09 -11.05
CA ARG A 182 12.27 12.16 -10.94
C ARG A 182 12.20 12.91 -9.61
N GLU A 183 10.99 13.10 -9.08
CA GLU A 183 10.81 13.71 -7.76
C GLU A 183 11.40 12.83 -6.65
N ILE A 184 11.18 11.51 -6.72
CA ILE A 184 11.76 10.54 -5.78
C ILE A 184 13.30 10.59 -5.85
N ASP A 185 13.86 10.50 -7.05
CA ASP A 185 15.32 10.51 -7.26
C ASP A 185 15.96 11.80 -6.69
N ALA A 186 15.38 12.96 -7.01
CA ALA A 186 15.84 14.24 -6.48
C ALA A 186 15.73 14.31 -4.95
N ALA A 187 14.63 13.84 -4.37
CA ALA A 187 14.45 13.82 -2.93
C ALA A 187 15.45 12.87 -2.24
N PHE A 188 15.66 11.68 -2.79
CA PHE A 188 16.60 10.69 -2.25
C PHE A 188 18.04 11.20 -2.31
N ALA A 189 18.44 11.83 -3.41
CA ALA A 189 19.74 12.47 -3.54
C ALA A 189 19.96 13.56 -2.46
N LEU A 190 18.94 14.40 -2.21
CA LEU A 190 19.00 15.40 -1.14
C LEU A 190 19.11 14.77 0.25
N GLN A 191 18.35 13.70 0.51
CA GLN A 191 18.40 13.00 1.79
C GLN A 191 19.74 12.31 2.04
N ALA A 192 20.38 11.77 0.99
CA ALA A 192 21.71 11.16 1.08
C ALA A 192 22.81 12.14 1.49
N MET A 193 22.65 13.44 1.21
CA MET A 193 23.60 14.49 1.59
C MET A 193 23.44 14.99 3.03
N GLN A 194 22.33 14.65 3.71
CA GLN A 194 22.05 15.16 5.05
C GLN A 194 22.57 14.17 6.11
N PRO A 195 23.46 14.59 7.02
CA PRO A 195 23.88 13.74 8.11
C PRO A 195 22.68 13.43 9.02
N LYS A 196 22.39 12.15 9.23
CA LYS A 196 21.35 11.69 10.14
C LYS A 196 21.97 11.33 11.49
N HIS A 197 21.45 11.93 12.55
CA HIS A 197 21.86 11.66 13.92
C HIS A 197 20.62 11.36 14.78
N ALA A 198 20.53 10.13 15.27
CA ALA A 198 19.53 9.73 16.25
C ALA A 198 20.13 9.74 17.67
N ALA A 199 19.30 10.07 18.64
CA ALA A 199 19.64 10.04 20.06
C ALA A 199 18.36 9.79 20.87
N PRO A 200 18.45 9.47 22.16
CA PRO A 200 17.27 9.41 23.02
C PRO A 200 16.47 10.72 22.97
N LEU A 201 15.15 10.62 22.76
CA LEU A 201 14.23 11.76 22.80
C LEU A 201 13.44 11.69 24.10
N LEU A 202 14.00 12.30 25.15
CA LEU A 202 13.42 12.29 26.48
C LEU A 202 12.79 13.65 26.83
N GLN A 203 11.89 13.64 27.82
CA GLN A 203 11.42 14.86 28.48
C GLN A 203 12.53 15.50 29.34
N GLY A 204 13.47 14.68 29.86
CA GLY A 204 14.61 15.10 30.68
C GLY A 204 15.92 15.23 29.91
N ALA A 205 17.01 15.41 30.65
CA ALA A 205 18.36 15.39 30.09
C ALA A 205 18.73 13.99 29.59
N VAL A 206 19.50 13.96 28.50
CA VAL A 206 20.05 12.73 27.90
C VAL A 206 21.50 12.58 28.36
N SER A 207 21.90 11.38 28.75
CA SER A 207 23.28 11.06 29.05
C SER A 207 24.14 11.18 27.77
N ALA A 208 25.23 11.96 27.81
CA ALA A 208 26.09 12.12 26.65
C ALA A 208 27.00 10.90 26.49
N ARG A 209 26.97 10.25 25.31
CA ARG A 209 27.80 9.08 24.98
C ARG A 209 28.26 9.11 23.52
N ASP A 210 29.20 8.20 23.22
CA ASP A 210 29.67 7.93 21.86
C ASP A 210 28.52 7.43 20.98
N SER A 211 28.50 7.92 19.74
CA SER A 211 27.58 7.43 18.71
C SER A 211 28.24 6.33 17.89
N HIS A 212 27.44 5.43 17.33
CA HIS A 212 27.90 4.43 16.36
C HIS A 212 27.18 4.58 15.02
N ALA A 213 27.82 4.09 13.95
CA ALA A 213 27.28 4.19 12.60
C ALA A 213 26.15 3.18 12.38
N VAL A 214 25.12 3.62 11.67
CA VAL A 214 24.07 2.78 11.09
C VAL A 214 24.36 2.65 9.61
N CYS A 215 24.72 1.45 9.17
CA CYS A 215 25.14 1.18 7.80
C CYS A 215 24.00 0.59 6.97
N ASN A 216 24.01 0.86 5.67
CA ASN A 216 23.03 0.33 4.74
C ASN A 216 23.26 -1.18 4.52
N PRO A 217 22.25 -2.05 4.72
CA PRO A 217 22.42 -3.49 4.58
C PRO A 217 22.76 -3.93 3.14
N ALA A 218 22.42 -3.13 2.13
CA ALA A 218 22.76 -3.42 0.74
C ALA A 218 24.21 -3.02 0.39
N ASN A 219 24.82 -2.14 1.17
CA ASN A 219 26.19 -1.68 0.98
C ASN A 219 26.75 -1.08 2.29
N HIS A 220 27.53 -1.86 3.02
CA HIS A 220 28.04 -1.44 4.35
C HIS A 220 29.03 -0.24 4.31
N HIS A 221 29.49 0.17 3.12
CA HIS A 221 30.28 1.41 2.97
C HIS A 221 29.39 2.67 2.95
N ASP A 222 28.08 2.50 2.68
CA ASP A 222 27.10 3.56 2.78
C ASP A 222 26.63 3.70 4.24
N VAL A 223 27.13 4.73 4.92
CA VAL A 223 26.70 5.10 6.28
C VAL A 223 25.43 5.93 6.18
N VAL A 224 24.31 5.39 6.63
CA VAL A 224 23.00 6.05 6.60
C VAL A 224 22.95 7.20 7.62
N GLY A 225 23.56 6.98 8.78
CA GLY A 225 23.60 7.93 9.88
C GLY A 225 24.34 7.39 11.08
N HIS A 226 24.18 8.07 12.22
CA HIS A 226 24.73 7.65 13.50
C HIS A 226 23.65 7.68 14.58
N VAL A 227 23.76 6.79 15.56
CA VAL A 227 22.85 6.73 16.70
C VAL A 227 23.62 6.76 18.02
N ILE A 228 23.09 7.49 18.99
CA ILE A 228 23.46 7.37 20.40
C ILE A 228 22.40 6.48 21.07
N ASP A 229 22.85 5.41 21.72
CA ASP A 229 21.98 4.55 22.50
C ASP A 229 21.67 5.16 23.87
N ALA A 230 20.44 4.96 24.33
CA ALA A 230 20.06 5.22 25.70
C ALA A 230 20.82 4.29 26.65
N ASP A 231 21.18 4.81 27.83
CA ASP A 231 21.73 4.00 28.90
C ASP A 231 20.72 3.78 30.05
N LEU A 232 21.16 3.12 31.12
CA LEU A 232 20.29 2.84 32.27
C LEU A 232 19.88 4.12 33.04
N GLN A 233 20.67 5.20 32.97
CA GLN A 233 20.31 6.49 33.56
C GLN A 233 19.22 7.17 32.73
N ASP A 234 19.31 7.09 31.40
CA ASP A 234 18.29 7.55 30.47
C ASP A 234 16.97 6.80 30.68
N VAL A 235 17.04 5.46 30.80
CA VAL A 235 15.87 4.61 31.13
C VAL A 235 15.22 5.07 32.43
N GLY A 236 16.01 5.26 33.49
CA GLY A 236 15.51 5.71 34.80
C GLY A 236 14.81 7.07 34.73
N SER A 237 15.41 8.00 34.00
CA SER A 237 14.90 9.37 33.78
C SER A 237 13.62 9.38 32.95
N ALA A 238 13.58 8.61 31.87
CA ALA A 238 12.42 8.48 30.99
C ALA A 238 11.22 7.89 31.75
N LEU A 239 11.42 6.82 32.51
CA LEU A 239 10.37 6.20 33.33
C LEU A 239 9.83 7.16 34.41
N ALA A 240 10.69 7.99 35.00
CA ALA A 240 10.27 8.98 35.99
C ALA A 240 9.41 10.06 35.36
N ALA A 241 9.84 10.59 34.21
CA ALA A 241 9.09 11.60 33.46
C ALA A 241 7.74 11.07 32.95
N ALA A 242 7.73 9.86 32.38
CA ALA A 242 6.50 9.21 31.92
C ALA A 242 5.51 9.03 33.09
N LYS A 243 5.97 8.50 34.23
CA LYS A 243 5.09 8.33 35.40
C LYS A 243 4.53 9.65 35.91
N ALA A 244 5.32 10.73 35.88
CA ALA A 244 4.87 12.06 36.28
C ALA A 244 3.83 12.65 35.32
N TYR A 245 3.97 12.42 34.01
CA TYR A 245 3.08 12.96 32.98
C TYR A 245 1.83 12.10 32.71
N ALA A 246 1.78 10.88 33.26
CA ALA A 246 0.71 9.92 32.96
C ALA A 246 -0.70 10.47 33.22
N MET A 247 -0.90 11.22 34.30
CA MET A 247 -2.20 11.82 34.61
C MET A 247 -2.58 12.90 33.61
N ASP A 248 -1.65 13.79 33.26
CA ASP A 248 -1.89 14.89 32.31
C ASP A 248 -2.33 14.35 30.94
N TRP A 249 -1.65 13.29 30.45
CA TRP A 249 -2.01 12.65 29.20
C TRP A 249 -3.34 11.90 29.28
N GLN A 250 -3.56 11.14 30.35
CA GLN A 250 -4.80 10.38 30.52
C GLN A 250 -6.03 11.30 30.63
N THR A 251 -5.92 12.46 31.28
CA THR A 251 -7.05 13.40 31.42
C THR A 251 -7.33 14.21 30.16
N MET A 252 -6.43 14.21 29.18
CA MET A 252 -6.71 14.78 27.87
C MET A 252 -7.89 14.03 27.23
N PRO A 253 -8.93 14.71 26.73
CA PRO A 253 -10.06 14.05 26.08
C PRO A 253 -9.63 13.11 24.93
N PRO A 254 -10.28 11.94 24.75
CA PRO A 254 -9.97 11.02 23.65
C PRO A 254 -9.99 11.69 22.27
N ALA A 255 -10.95 12.57 22.01
CA ALA A 255 -11.04 13.35 20.77
C ALA A 255 -9.81 14.24 20.52
N ASP A 256 -9.24 14.84 21.57
CA ASP A 256 -8.04 15.69 21.44
C ASP A 256 -6.79 14.83 21.18
N ARG A 257 -6.69 13.65 21.83
CA ARG A 257 -5.64 12.66 21.53
C ARG A 257 -5.76 12.15 20.09
N ALA A 258 -6.97 11.87 19.62
CA ALA A 258 -7.24 11.48 18.24
C ALA A 258 -6.80 12.57 17.24
N GLN A 259 -7.08 13.84 17.52
CA GLN A 259 -6.61 14.95 16.68
C GLN A 259 -5.07 15.02 16.61
N LEU A 260 -4.36 14.75 17.71
CA LEU A 260 -2.90 14.69 17.70
C LEU A 260 -2.37 13.57 16.80
N LEU A 261 -3.00 12.38 16.85
CA LEU A 261 -2.66 11.26 15.97
C LEU A 261 -2.96 11.57 14.50
N MET A 262 -4.09 12.22 14.21
CA MET A 262 -4.42 12.67 12.85
C MET A 262 -3.37 13.65 12.30
N ARG A 263 -2.94 14.63 13.11
CA ARG A 263 -1.84 15.53 12.72
C ARG A 263 -0.51 14.79 12.52
N GLY A 264 -0.24 13.78 13.35
CA GLY A 264 0.90 12.88 13.18
C GLY A 264 0.87 12.16 11.84
N ALA A 265 -0.29 11.61 11.47
CA ALA A 265 -0.50 10.93 10.19
C ALA A 265 -0.26 11.86 8.99
N ASP A 266 -0.76 13.09 9.04
CA ASP A 266 -0.53 14.07 7.99
C ASP A 266 0.96 14.47 7.89
N LEU A 267 1.67 14.57 9.01
CA LEU A 267 3.11 14.84 9.01
C LEU A 267 3.93 13.67 8.45
N LEU A 268 3.54 12.42 8.70
CA LEU A 268 4.18 11.27 8.05
C LEU A 268 3.96 11.31 6.53
N GLU A 269 2.73 11.56 6.06
CA GLU A 269 2.45 11.67 4.63
C GLU A 269 3.18 12.84 3.96
N GLN A 270 3.32 13.98 4.64
CA GLN A 270 4.05 15.15 4.14
C GLN A 270 5.56 14.89 4.03
N ASN A 271 6.11 14.04 4.91
CA ASN A 271 7.53 13.68 4.93
C ASN A 271 7.80 12.29 4.32
N ARG A 272 6.86 11.77 3.49
CA ARG A 272 6.91 10.39 2.97
C ARG A 272 8.22 10.06 2.26
N LEU A 273 8.77 10.97 1.44
CA LEU A 273 9.97 10.71 0.66
C LEU A 273 11.22 10.59 1.55
N GLU A 274 11.27 11.36 2.65
CA GLU A 274 12.33 11.22 3.65
C GLU A 274 12.23 9.88 4.38
N LEU A 275 11.02 9.49 4.80
CA LEU A 275 10.78 8.23 5.49
C LEU A 275 11.04 7.03 4.58
N MET A 276 10.67 7.12 3.30
CA MET A 276 11.00 6.12 2.29
C MET A 276 12.49 5.99 2.08
N ALA A 277 13.23 7.11 1.98
CA ALA A 277 14.69 7.08 1.83
C ALA A 277 15.37 6.36 3.02
N LEU A 278 14.87 6.58 4.24
CA LEU A 278 15.32 5.84 5.42
C LEU A 278 14.92 4.36 5.34
N ALA A 279 13.67 4.02 5.01
CA ALA A 279 13.25 2.62 4.91
C ALA A 279 14.06 1.83 3.86
N VAL A 280 14.42 2.47 2.75
CA VAL A 280 15.26 1.87 1.69
C VAL A 280 16.68 1.69 2.16
N ARG A 281 17.33 2.75 2.67
CA ARG A 281 18.76 2.73 3.01
C ARG A 281 19.07 2.09 4.35
N GLU A 282 18.22 2.24 5.35
CA GLU A 282 18.42 1.71 6.71
C GLU A 282 17.91 0.27 6.84
N ALA A 283 16.74 -0.04 6.26
CA ALA A 283 16.09 -1.34 6.42
C ALA A 283 16.10 -2.22 5.15
N GLY A 284 16.73 -1.76 4.07
CA GLY A 284 16.88 -2.54 2.84
C GLY A 284 15.59 -2.74 2.03
N LYS A 285 14.56 -1.92 2.26
CA LYS A 285 13.25 -2.09 1.58
C LYS A 285 13.26 -1.58 0.16
N SER A 286 12.67 -2.34 -0.77
CA SER A 286 12.39 -1.84 -2.13
C SER A 286 11.43 -0.66 -2.11
N LEU A 287 11.40 0.14 -3.20
CA LEU A 287 10.53 1.33 -3.30
C LEU A 287 9.04 1.03 -3.04
N PRO A 288 8.43 -0.02 -3.64
CA PRO A 288 7.03 -0.37 -3.34
C PRO A 288 6.81 -0.68 -1.84
N ASN A 289 7.76 -1.37 -1.21
CA ASN A 289 7.67 -1.73 0.20
C ASN A 289 7.87 -0.53 1.13
N ALA A 290 8.72 0.42 0.75
CA ALA A 290 8.87 1.69 1.47
C ALA A 290 7.60 2.55 1.38
N ILE A 291 6.89 2.55 0.25
CA ILE A 291 5.58 3.21 0.12
C ILE A 291 4.57 2.54 1.06
N ALA A 292 4.48 1.20 1.01
CA ALA A 292 3.55 0.44 1.84
C ALA A 292 3.81 0.66 3.34
N GLU A 293 5.08 0.71 3.76
CA GLU A 293 5.52 1.00 5.13
C GLU A 293 4.96 2.34 5.63
N VAL A 294 5.15 3.42 4.88
CA VAL A 294 4.67 4.75 5.26
C VAL A 294 3.13 4.78 5.28
N ARG A 295 2.50 4.16 4.28
CA ARG A 295 1.04 4.06 4.20
C ARG A 295 0.45 3.35 5.42
N GLU A 296 1.02 2.22 5.79
CA GLU A 296 0.55 1.43 6.93
C GLU A 296 0.71 2.20 8.27
N ALA A 297 1.82 2.92 8.45
CA ALA A 297 2.00 3.80 9.61
C ALA A 297 0.95 4.91 9.70
N VAL A 298 0.62 5.52 8.56
CA VAL A 298 -0.43 6.54 8.43
C VAL A 298 -1.81 5.94 8.71
N ASP A 299 -2.09 4.76 8.16
CA ASP A 299 -3.34 4.04 8.36
C ASP A 299 -3.53 3.66 9.82
N PHE A 300 -2.51 3.18 10.54
CA PHE A 300 -2.59 2.90 11.98
C PHE A 300 -3.01 4.14 12.78
N MET A 301 -2.35 5.28 12.55
CA MET A 301 -2.71 6.51 13.28
C MET A 301 -4.13 6.97 12.97
N ARG A 302 -4.52 6.98 11.70
CA ARG A 302 -5.89 7.37 11.30
C ARG A 302 -6.93 6.41 11.84
N TYR A 303 -6.63 5.11 11.81
CA TYR A 303 -7.50 4.08 12.35
C TYR A 303 -7.68 4.23 13.87
N TYR A 304 -6.59 4.25 14.65
CA TYR A 304 -6.71 4.37 16.11
C TYR A 304 -7.26 5.71 16.56
N ALA A 305 -7.04 6.80 15.80
CA ALA A 305 -7.73 8.06 16.04
C ALA A 305 -9.24 7.93 15.89
N ALA A 306 -9.72 7.31 14.80
CA ALA A 306 -11.14 7.07 14.56
C ALA A 306 -11.76 6.13 15.60
N GLN A 307 -11.01 5.13 16.07
CA GLN A 307 -11.49 4.19 17.09
C GLN A 307 -11.72 4.85 18.47
N VAL A 308 -11.07 5.98 18.77
CA VAL A 308 -11.19 6.64 20.09
C VAL A 308 -11.87 8.01 20.05
N SER A 309 -12.16 8.56 18.87
CA SER A 309 -12.64 9.94 18.73
C SER A 309 -13.98 10.19 19.44
N ASP A 310 -14.87 9.19 19.41
CA ASP A 310 -16.22 9.27 20.00
C ASP A 310 -16.36 8.45 21.29
N GLU A 311 -15.26 7.88 21.79
CA GLU A 311 -15.25 7.03 22.98
C GLU A 311 -15.24 7.83 24.28
N LEU A 312 -15.81 7.25 25.34
CA LEU A 312 -15.65 7.77 26.69
C LEU A 312 -14.22 7.56 27.17
N ASN A 313 -13.70 8.49 27.97
CA ASN A 313 -12.33 8.41 28.45
C ASN A 313 -12.16 7.24 29.43
N ALA A 314 -11.61 6.13 28.94
CA ALA A 314 -11.29 4.96 29.74
C ALA A 314 -10.06 5.21 30.64
N LEU A 315 -9.97 4.45 31.73
CA LEU A 315 -8.79 4.47 32.61
C LEU A 315 -7.60 3.84 31.89
N ALA A 316 -6.56 4.63 31.64
CA ALA A 316 -5.30 4.16 31.08
C ALA A 316 -4.54 3.26 32.07
N LEU A 317 -3.64 2.42 31.56
CA LEU A 317 -2.75 1.58 32.37
C LEU A 317 -1.67 2.42 33.06
N GLY A 318 -1.20 3.49 32.39
CA GLY A 318 -0.07 4.31 32.81
C GLY A 318 1.09 4.20 31.81
N PRO A 319 2.35 4.11 32.26
CA PRO A 319 3.48 3.89 31.35
C PRO A 319 3.42 2.53 30.64
N VAL A 320 3.43 2.58 29.32
CA VAL A 320 3.49 1.42 28.41
C VAL A 320 4.81 1.45 27.64
N VAL A 321 5.47 0.29 27.56
CA VAL A 321 6.68 0.13 26.76
C VAL A 321 6.30 -0.47 25.42
N CYS A 322 6.70 0.17 24.32
CA CYS A 322 6.53 -0.35 22.96
C CYS A 322 7.90 -0.80 22.43
N ILE A 323 8.04 -2.09 22.15
CA ILE A 323 9.28 -2.70 21.63
C ILE A 323 8.98 -3.26 20.25
N SER A 324 9.53 -2.60 19.24
CA SER A 324 9.20 -2.85 17.83
C SER A 324 10.33 -3.54 17.07
N PRO A 325 10.02 -4.25 15.97
CA PRO A 325 10.98 -5.00 15.18
C PRO A 325 11.60 -4.14 14.08
N TRP A 326 12.69 -4.64 13.48
CA TRP A 326 13.39 -3.96 12.39
C TRP A 326 12.72 -4.15 11.01
N ASN A 327 11.87 -5.17 10.85
CA ASN A 327 11.32 -5.54 9.53
C ASN A 327 10.15 -4.67 9.08
N PHE A 328 9.51 -3.97 10.01
CA PHE A 328 8.54 -2.89 9.76
C PHE A 328 8.88 -1.73 10.69
N PRO A 329 10.02 -1.07 10.45
CA PRO A 329 10.65 -0.18 11.42
C PRO A 329 9.90 1.14 11.62
N LEU A 330 8.93 1.45 10.75
CA LEU A 330 8.04 2.59 10.88
C LEU A 330 6.59 2.14 11.13
N ALA A 331 6.06 1.19 10.34
CA ALA A 331 4.65 0.82 10.41
C ALA A 331 4.26 0.21 11.76
N ILE A 332 4.92 -0.87 12.17
CA ILE A 332 4.64 -1.53 13.46
C ILE A 332 5.03 -0.60 14.62
N PHE A 333 6.19 0.07 14.52
CA PHE A 333 6.63 1.05 15.50
C PHE A 333 5.55 2.11 15.79
N ILE A 334 4.97 2.70 14.74
CA ILE A 334 3.89 3.69 14.87
C ILE A 334 2.58 3.04 15.32
N GLY A 335 2.25 1.84 14.85
CA GLY A 335 1.06 1.10 15.27
C GLY A 335 1.02 0.89 16.78
N GLU A 336 2.09 0.35 17.36
CA GLU A 336 2.19 0.11 18.81
C GLU A 336 2.08 1.41 19.61
N ILE A 337 2.80 2.45 19.19
CA ILE A 337 2.83 3.76 19.87
C ILE A 337 1.47 4.44 19.80
N SER A 338 0.86 4.50 18.61
CA SER A 338 -0.39 5.22 18.38
C SER A 338 -1.56 4.56 19.11
N ALA A 339 -1.63 3.22 19.15
CA ALA A 339 -2.62 2.51 19.95
C ALA A 339 -2.51 2.84 21.44
N ALA A 340 -1.29 2.79 22.01
CA ALA A 340 -1.05 3.08 23.41
C ALA A 340 -1.40 4.54 23.77
N LEU A 341 -0.98 5.50 22.93
CA LEU A 341 -1.29 6.92 23.08
C LEU A 341 -2.79 7.20 22.96
N ALA A 342 -3.48 6.60 21.97
CA ALA A 342 -4.92 6.72 21.77
C ALA A 342 -5.70 6.30 23.03
N ALA A 343 -5.27 5.19 23.64
CA ALA A 343 -5.83 4.65 24.89
C ALA A 343 -5.45 5.45 26.15
N GLY A 344 -4.77 6.60 26.02
CA GLY A 344 -4.42 7.49 27.13
C GLY A 344 -3.19 7.07 27.93
N ASN A 345 -2.40 6.12 27.43
CA ASN A 345 -1.14 5.71 28.04
C ASN A 345 0.00 6.61 27.60
N VAL A 346 1.01 6.77 28.46
CA VAL A 346 2.28 7.38 28.08
C VAL A 346 3.25 6.29 27.65
N VAL A 347 4.06 6.58 26.64
CA VAL A 347 4.81 5.57 25.89
C VAL A 347 6.31 5.76 26.02
N LEU A 348 7.00 4.64 26.29
CA LEU A 348 8.44 4.49 26.16
C LEU A 348 8.72 3.60 24.94
N ALA A 349 9.13 4.23 23.85
CA ALA A 349 9.33 3.58 22.57
C ALA A 349 10.79 3.11 22.40
N LYS A 350 10.98 1.80 22.27
CA LYS A 350 12.27 1.16 22.02
C LYS A 350 12.26 0.54 20.62
N PRO A 351 12.91 1.16 19.61
CA PRO A 351 13.03 0.56 18.28
C PRO A 351 14.06 -0.58 18.26
N ALA A 352 14.03 -1.42 17.23
CA ALA A 352 15.10 -2.37 16.97
C ALA A 352 16.45 -1.67 16.78
N GLU A 353 17.55 -2.37 17.09
CA GLU A 353 18.92 -1.82 17.03
C GLU A 353 19.34 -1.52 15.59
N GLN A 354 18.79 -2.26 14.62
CA GLN A 354 19.09 -2.12 13.20
C GLN A 354 18.46 -0.87 12.57
N THR A 355 17.35 -0.36 13.10
CA THR A 355 16.55 0.69 12.45
C THR A 355 16.19 1.88 13.35
N PRO A 356 17.15 2.51 14.05
CA PRO A 356 16.87 3.59 14.99
C PRO A 356 16.61 4.96 14.33
N LEU A 357 17.11 5.22 13.12
CA LEU A 357 17.03 6.54 12.45
C LEU A 357 15.60 6.84 11.99
N ILE A 358 14.92 5.88 11.35
CA ILE A 358 13.52 6.04 10.95
C ILE A 358 12.59 6.19 12.15
N ALA A 359 12.82 5.42 13.21
CA ALA A 359 12.08 5.55 14.47
C ALA A 359 12.29 6.93 15.11
N TYR A 360 13.54 7.42 15.13
CA TYR A 360 13.87 8.75 15.62
C TYR A 360 13.16 9.84 14.83
N ARG A 361 13.21 9.78 13.49
CA ARG A 361 12.53 10.75 12.64
C ARG A 361 11.02 10.74 12.85
N ALA A 362 10.42 9.55 12.99
CA ALA A 362 8.99 9.42 13.23
C ALA A 362 8.57 10.06 14.57
N VAL A 363 9.33 9.84 15.66
CA VAL A 363 9.04 10.47 16.95
C VAL A 363 9.22 11.99 16.90
N GLN A 364 10.20 12.51 16.14
CA GLN A 364 10.31 13.96 15.91
C GLN A 364 9.06 14.53 15.25
N LEU A 365 8.50 13.84 14.25
CA LEU A 365 7.26 14.24 13.59
C LEU A 365 6.06 14.17 14.53
N LEU A 366 5.98 13.16 15.39
CA LEU A 366 4.92 13.07 16.41
C LEU A 366 5.02 14.20 17.44
N HIS A 367 6.22 14.60 17.85
CA HIS A 367 6.40 15.81 18.67
C HIS A 367 5.99 17.08 17.94
N GLN A 368 6.31 17.20 16.64
CA GLN A 368 5.87 18.31 15.80
C GLN A 368 4.34 18.35 15.64
N ALA A 369 3.65 17.19 15.66
CA ALA A 369 2.19 17.10 15.69
C ALA A 369 1.58 17.59 17.02
N GLY A 370 2.42 17.80 18.05
CA GLY A 370 2.03 18.27 19.37
C GLY A 370 1.94 17.17 20.42
N ILE A 371 2.37 15.93 20.13
CA ILE A 371 2.45 14.88 21.16
C ILE A 371 3.55 15.27 22.16
N PRO A 372 3.22 15.49 23.45
CA PRO A 372 4.19 15.96 24.42
C PRO A 372 5.32 14.93 24.63
N ARG A 373 6.53 15.42 24.87
CA ARG A 373 7.69 14.57 25.25
C ARG A 373 7.46 13.78 26.53
N GLY A 374 6.61 14.26 27.45
CA GLY A 374 6.20 13.47 28.62
C GLY A 374 5.28 12.29 28.28
N ALA A 375 4.54 12.39 27.17
CA ALA A 375 3.63 11.35 26.70
C ALA A 375 4.30 10.33 25.77
N LEU A 376 5.33 10.72 25.03
CA LEU A 376 6.10 9.83 24.16
C LEU A 376 7.60 10.10 24.31
N GLN A 377 8.38 9.08 24.64
CA GLN A 377 9.83 9.17 24.69
C GLN A 377 10.46 8.05 23.87
N LEU A 378 11.55 8.36 23.16
CA LEU A 378 12.32 7.38 22.38
C LEU A 378 13.58 6.97 23.13
N LEU A 379 13.81 5.66 23.23
CA LEU A 379 15.01 5.07 23.79
C LEU A 379 15.64 4.08 22.79
N PRO A 380 16.44 4.54 21.82
CA PRO A 380 17.27 3.65 21.01
C PRO A 380 18.23 2.88 21.93
N GLY A 381 18.62 1.65 21.56
CA GLY A 381 19.62 0.90 22.28
C GLY A 381 19.36 -0.59 22.33
N ARG A 382 20.18 -1.32 23.07
CA ARG A 382 20.17 -2.79 22.99
C ARG A 382 18.99 -3.43 23.71
N GLY A 383 18.46 -4.52 23.15
CA GLY A 383 17.35 -5.27 23.74
C GLY A 383 17.68 -5.86 25.12
N ASP A 384 18.89 -6.39 25.27
CA ASP A 384 19.41 -7.02 26.50
C ASP A 384 19.68 -6.05 27.66
N THR A 385 19.76 -4.75 27.37
CA THR A 385 20.03 -3.69 28.36
C THR A 385 18.85 -2.74 28.48
N VAL A 386 18.59 -1.89 27.48
CA VAL A 386 17.52 -0.88 27.48
C VAL A 386 16.15 -1.56 27.53
N GLY A 387 15.89 -2.51 26.63
CA GLY A 387 14.61 -3.22 26.56
C GLY A 387 14.31 -3.99 27.85
N ALA A 388 15.28 -4.79 28.32
CA ALA A 388 15.17 -5.56 29.56
C ALA A 388 14.94 -4.66 30.79
N ALA A 389 15.65 -3.53 30.90
CA ALA A 389 15.50 -2.59 32.02
C ALA A 389 14.10 -1.94 32.03
N LEU A 390 13.57 -1.57 30.86
CA LEU A 390 12.21 -1.04 30.72
C LEU A 390 11.17 -2.08 31.17
N VAL A 391 11.25 -3.30 30.68
CA VAL A 391 10.32 -4.39 31.01
C VAL A 391 10.37 -4.77 32.49
N ALA A 392 11.52 -4.67 33.13
CA ALA A 392 11.70 -5.03 34.54
C ALA A 392 11.21 -3.95 35.53
N ASP A 393 10.92 -2.73 35.10
CA ASP A 393 10.62 -1.62 36.01
C ASP A 393 9.16 -1.59 36.47
N ARG A 394 8.95 -1.54 37.79
CA ARG A 394 7.64 -1.49 38.48
C ARG A 394 6.68 -0.38 38.00
N ARG A 395 7.19 0.70 37.38
CA ARG A 395 6.36 1.80 36.87
C ARG A 395 5.63 1.43 35.58
N VAL A 396 6.16 0.46 34.82
CA VAL A 396 5.56 -0.01 33.58
C VAL A 396 4.38 -0.91 33.87
N ARG A 397 3.24 -0.61 33.24
CA ARG A 397 1.94 -1.29 33.44
C ARG A 397 1.43 -2.00 32.19
N GLY A 398 2.09 -1.81 31.05
CA GLY A 398 1.86 -2.60 29.85
C GLY A 398 3.13 -2.70 28.99
N VAL A 399 3.24 -3.79 28.24
CA VAL A 399 4.25 -3.96 27.20
C VAL A 399 3.54 -4.35 25.91
N ILE A 400 3.83 -3.63 24.84
CA ILE A 400 3.50 -4.03 23.48
C ILE A 400 4.82 -4.44 22.83
N PHE A 401 4.90 -5.69 22.41
CA PHE A 401 6.09 -6.27 21.82
C PHE A 401 5.75 -6.93 20.50
N THR A 402 6.51 -6.62 19.46
CA THR A 402 6.50 -7.38 18.23
C THR A 402 7.91 -7.87 17.90
N GLY A 403 8.09 -9.18 17.77
CA GLY A 403 9.40 -9.78 17.53
C GLY A 403 9.42 -11.30 17.66
N SER A 404 10.56 -11.89 18.07
CA SER A 404 10.67 -13.35 18.15
C SER A 404 9.88 -13.94 19.32
N THR A 405 9.39 -15.16 19.16
CA THR A 405 8.69 -15.90 20.22
C THR A 405 9.58 -16.09 21.45
N ASP A 406 10.88 -16.31 21.26
CA ASP A 406 11.82 -16.51 22.36
C ASP A 406 11.93 -15.26 23.25
N VAL A 407 12.07 -14.08 22.64
CA VAL A 407 12.13 -12.81 23.39
C VAL A 407 10.78 -12.49 24.04
N ALA A 408 9.66 -12.73 23.34
CA ALA A 408 8.32 -12.58 23.93
C ALA A 408 8.14 -13.47 25.17
N GLN A 409 8.63 -14.70 25.15
CA GLN A 409 8.58 -15.60 26.31
C GLN A 409 9.46 -15.13 27.47
N LEU A 410 10.62 -14.52 27.19
CA LEU A 410 11.44 -13.89 28.22
C LEU A 410 10.70 -12.72 28.88
N ILE A 411 10.11 -11.82 28.07
CA ILE A 411 9.30 -10.69 28.55
C ILE A 411 8.14 -11.22 29.41
N ASN A 412 7.38 -12.19 28.91
CA ASN A 412 6.25 -12.80 29.62
C ASN A 412 6.65 -13.32 31.01
N ARG A 413 7.78 -14.04 31.12
CA ARG A 413 8.26 -14.56 32.41
C ARG A 413 8.63 -13.44 33.39
N VAL A 414 9.26 -12.37 32.90
CA VAL A 414 9.61 -11.20 33.72
C VAL A 414 8.35 -10.53 34.24
N LEU A 415 7.37 -10.27 33.36
CA LEU A 415 6.12 -9.62 33.71
C LEU A 415 5.26 -10.49 34.65
N ALA A 416 5.19 -11.80 34.43
CA ALA A 416 4.47 -12.72 35.32
C ALA A 416 5.06 -12.74 36.74
N LYS A 417 6.39 -12.75 36.87
CA LYS A 417 7.07 -12.66 38.17
C LYS A 417 6.76 -11.33 38.86
N ARG A 418 6.81 -10.23 38.10
CA ARG A 418 6.46 -8.89 38.60
C ARG A 418 5.02 -8.82 39.07
N ALA A 419 4.07 -9.34 38.30
CA ALA A 419 2.64 -9.31 38.63
C ALA A 419 2.36 -9.96 40.00
N VAL A 420 3.03 -11.08 40.30
CA VAL A 420 2.93 -11.75 41.61
C VAL A 420 3.54 -10.90 42.73
N VAL A 421 4.74 -10.35 42.53
CA VAL A 421 5.47 -9.58 43.55
C VAL A 421 4.79 -8.24 43.85
N GLU A 422 4.27 -7.58 42.81
CA GLU A 422 3.66 -6.25 42.89
C GLU A 422 2.16 -6.32 43.22
N GLY A 423 1.53 -7.50 43.13
CA GLY A 423 0.09 -7.66 43.33
C GLY A 423 -0.74 -6.88 42.30
N ALA A 424 -0.25 -6.79 41.06
CA ALA A 424 -0.82 -5.93 40.03
C ALA A 424 -0.80 -6.62 38.67
N GLU A 425 -1.88 -6.48 37.90
CA GLU A 425 -1.90 -6.91 36.50
C GLU A 425 -1.02 -6.01 35.64
N ILE A 426 -0.19 -6.63 34.80
CA ILE A 426 0.67 -5.95 33.83
C ILE A 426 0.34 -6.54 32.46
N ALA A 427 -0.18 -5.71 31.56
CA ALA A 427 -0.63 -6.17 30.25
C ALA A 427 0.57 -6.52 29.36
N LEU A 428 0.43 -7.58 28.56
CA LEU A 428 1.36 -7.93 27.50
C LEU A 428 0.57 -8.18 26.22
N ILE A 429 0.87 -7.39 25.18
CA ILE A 429 0.49 -7.69 23.81
C ILE A 429 1.77 -8.15 23.11
N ALA A 430 1.81 -9.38 22.64
CA ALA A 430 2.98 -9.99 22.03
C ALA A 430 2.63 -10.58 20.67
N GLU A 431 2.94 -9.84 19.60
CA GLU A 431 2.86 -10.34 18.23
C GLU A 431 4.20 -11.01 17.88
N THR A 432 4.16 -12.25 17.40
CA THR A 432 5.36 -13.05 17.16
C THR A 432 5.39 -13.68 15.77
N GLY A 433 6.40 -14.50 15.48
CA GLY A 433 6.57 -15.13 14.17
C GLY A 433 5.46 -16.12 13.80
N GLY A 434 5.48 -16.56 12.54
CA GLY A 434 4.52 -17.54 12.00
C GLY A 434 5.18 -18.55 11.08
N GLN A 435 4.58 -19.74 10.98
CA GLN A 435 4.93 -20.78 10.01
C GLN A 435 3.81 -20.84 8.95
N ASN A 436 3.76 -19.81 8.10
CA ASN A 436 2.62 -19.55 7.23
C ASN A 436 2.62 -20.50 6.02
N ALA A 437 1.47 -21.11 5.74
CA ALA A 437 1.32 -22.05 4.64
C ALA A 437 0.26 -21.58 3.63
N LEU A 438 0.49 -21.90 2.35
CA LEU A 438 -0.48 -21.73 1.26
C LEU A 438 -0.80 -23.11 0.69
N ILE A 439 -2.08 -23.49 0.68
CA ILE A 439 -2.55 -24.74 0.09
C ILE A 439 -3.16 -24.45 -1.27
N VAL A 440 -2.73 -25.18 -2.29
CA VAL A 440 -3.15 -25.01 -3.68
C VAL A 440 -3.67 -26.33 -4.22
N ASP A 441 -4.92 -26.35 -4.63
CA ASP A 441 -5.57 -27.51 -5.25
C ASP A 441 -5.54 -27.43 -6.78
N SER A 442 -6.00 -28.49 -7.44
CA SER A 442 -6.00 -28.60 -8.90
C SER A 442 -6.96 -27.64 -9.62
N SER A 443 -7.80 -26.91 -8.89
CA SER A 443 -8.72 -25.91 -9.46
C SER A 443 -8.07 -24.52 -9.60
N ALA A 444 -6.96 -24.29 -8.91
CA ALA A 444 -6.26 -23.02 -8.95
C ALA A 444 -5.61 -22.76 -10.31
N LEU A 445 -5.60 -21.50 -10.74
CA LEU A 445 -4.90 -21.07 -11.94
C LEU A 445 -3.39 -20.93 -11.63
N PRO A 446 -2.50 -21.74 -12.25
CA PRO A 446 -1.07 -21.76 -11.90
C PRO A 446 -0.39 -20.39 -12.01
N GLU A 447 -0.76 -19.56 -12.99
CA GLU A 447 -0.18 -18.23 -13.18
C GLU A 447 -0.46 -17.29 -12.00
N GLN A 448 -1.70 -17.32 -11.46
CA GLN A 448 -2.05 -16.54 -10.27
C GLN A 448 -1.34 -17.07 -9.02
N VAL A 449 -1.30 -18.40 -8.86
CA VAL A 449 -0.59 -19.05 -7.75
C VAL A 449 0.88 -18.66 -7.74
N VAL A 450 1.56 -18.75 -8.89
CA VAL A 450 2.98 -18.43 -8.97
C VAL A 450 3.23 -16.95 -8.66
N GLN A 451 2.41 -16.04 -9.18
CA GLN A 451 2.52 -14.62 -8.86
C GLN A 451 2.35 -14.35 -7.36
N ASP A 452 1.34 -14.94 -6.74
CA ASP A 452 1.06 -14.78 -5.31
C ASP A 452 2.15 -15.41 -4.44
N VAL A 453 2.69 -16.56 -4.85
CA VAL A 453 3.81 -17.24 -4.16
C VAL A 453 5.07 -16.40 -4.23
N ILE A 454 5.43 -15.86 -5.41
CA ILE A 454 6.63 -15.04 -5.58
C ILE A 454 6.57 -13.82 -4.65
N SER A 455 5.44 -13.11 -4.67
CA SER A 455 5.22 -11.97 -3.78
C SER A 455 5.24 -12.39 -2.31
N SER A 456 4.48 -13.42 -1.93
CA SER A 456 4.32 -13.78 -0.52
C SER A 456 5.59 -14.36 0.11
N ALA A 457 6.41 -15.08 -0.65
CA ALA A 457 7.60 -15.76 -0.13
C ALA A 457 8.85 -14.88 -0.18
N PHE A 458 9.04 -14.11 -1.24
CA PHE A 458 10.32 -13.44 -1.52
C PHE A 458 10.26 -11.91 -1.37
N ASP A 459 9.08 -11.29 -1.36
CA ASP A 459 8.97 -9.86 -1.10
C ASP A 459 9.65 -9.49 0.23
N SER A 460 10.36 -8.36 0.25
CA SER A 460 11.17 -7.92 1.40
C SER A 460 12.19 -8.98 1.86
N ALA A 461 12.73 -9.76 0.91
CA ALA A 461 13.61 -10.92 1.16
C ALA A 461 12.98 -11.97 2.10
N GLY A 462 11.65 -12.09 2.10
CA GLY A 462 10.92 -12.99 3.00
C GLY A 462 10.96 -12.58 4.47
N GLN A 463 11.36 -11.34 4.79
CA GLN A 463 11.52 -10.85 6.17
C GLN A 463 10.21 -10.32 6.78
N ARG A 464 9.05 -10.73 6.25
CA ARG A 464 7.75 -10.42 6.84
C ARG A 464 7.30 -11.55 7.79
N CYS A 465 6.68 -11.20 8.92
CA CYS A 465 6.06 -12.20 9.79
C CYS A 465 4.95 -12.98 9.06
N SER A 466 4.32 -12.36 8.06
CA SER A 466 3.29 -12.92 7.18
C SER A 466 3.83 -13.66 5.94
N ALA A 467 5.15 -13.68 5.71
CA ALA A 467 5.71 -14.28 4.51
C ALA A 467 5.38 -15.78 4.42
N LEU A 468 5.12 -16.24 3.21
CA LEU A 468 4.85 -17.65 2.90
C LEU A 468 6.09 -18.49 3.19
N ARG A 469 5.93 -19.52 4.01
CA ARG A 469 7.01 -20.44 4.40
C ARG A 469 6.85 -21.83 3.79
N VAL A 470 5.60 -22.29 3.65
CA VAL A 470 5.30 -23.64 3.16
C VAL A 470 4.24 -23.58 2.06
N LEU A 471 4.63 -23.88 0.82
CA LEU A 471 3.71 -24.07 -0.28
C LEU A 471 3.30 -25.56 -0.37
N CYS A 472 2.01 -25.82 -0.20
CA CYS A 472 1.42 -27.16 -0.27
C CYS A 472 0.65 -27.32 -1.59
N LEU A 473 1.25 -27.99 -2.57
CA LEU A 473 0.61 -28.24 -3.88
C LEU A 473 -0.05 -29.63 -3.90
N GLN A 474 -1.26 -29.71 -4.46
CA GLN A 474 -1.87 -30.99 -4.80
C GLN A 474 -1.01 -31.73 -5.84
N THR A 475 -0.85 -33.03 -5.66
CA THR A 475 0.11 -33.87 -6.39
C THR A 475 -0.01 -33.78 -7.92
N ASP A 476 -1.23 -33.65 -8.44
CA ASP A 476 -1.52 -33.64 -9.88
C ASP A 476 -1.13 -32.34 -10.59
N ILE A 477 -1.01 -31.22 -9.87
CA ILE A 477 -0.56 -29.93 -10.42
C ILE A 477 0.87 -29.54 -10.00
N ALA A 478 1.47 -30.28 -9.06
CA ALA A 478 2.72 -29.90 -8.42
C ALA A 478 3.85 -29.65 -9.44
N ASP A 479 4.12 -30.60 -10.34
CA ASP A 479 5.24 -30.49 -11.28
C ASP A 479 5.09 -29.30 -12.23
N LYS A 480 3.89 -29.10 -12.83
CA LYS A 480 3.62 -27.98 -13.75
C LYS A 480 3.80 -26.64 -13.04
N THR A 481 3.23 -26.51 -11.85
CA THR A 481 3.29 -25.26 -11.07
C THR A 481 4.72 -24.97 -10.59
N LEU A 482 5.48 -25.99 -10.18
CA LEU A 482 6.89 -25.84 -9.77
C LEU A 482 7.78 -25.39 -10.93
N VAL A 483 7.58 -25.92 -12.14
CA VAL A 483 8.33 -25.47 -13.32
C VAL A 483 8.10 -23.97 -13.58
N MET A 484 6.84 -23.52 -13.51
CA MET A 484 6.51 -22.12 -13.68
C MET A 484 7.07 -21.25 -12.54
N LEU A 485 6.99 -21.74 -11.30
CA LEU A 485 7.55 -21.05 -10.14
C LEU A 485 9.07 -20.87 -10.26
N HIS A 486 9.81 -21.91 -10.66
CA HIS A 486 11.25 -21.81 -10.88
C HIS A 486 11.59 -20.81 -11.99
N GLY A 487 10.82 -20.79 -13.08
CA GLY A 487 10.97 -19.79 -14.12
C GLY A 487 10.78 -18.38 -13.57
N ALA A 488 9.69 -18.13 -12.84
CA ALA A 488 9.42 -16.83 -12.24
C ALA A 488 10.48 -16.40 -11.21
N MET A 489 11.01 -17.34 -10.41
CA MET A 489 12.10 -17.07 -9.47
C MET A 489 13.38 -16.63 -10.18
N ALA A 490 13.68 -17.19 -11.36
CA ALA A 490 14.88 -16.86 -12.13
C ALA A 490 14.85 -15.44 -12.73
N GLU A 491 13.67 -14.84 -12.86
CA GLU A 491 13.48 -13.48 -13.37
C GLU A 491 13.61 -12.40 -12.26
N LEU A 492 13.72 -12.78 -10.99
CA LEU A 492 13.84 -11.83 -9.88
C LEU A 492 15.22 -11.15 -9.88
N ASN A 493 15.22 -9.82 -9.83
CA ASN A 493 16.42 -9.02 -9.69
C ASN A 493 16.74 -8.79 -8.20
N ILE A 494 17.84 -9.39 -7.75
CA ILE A 494 18.35 -9.21 -6.39
C ILE A 494 19.43 -8.13 -6.42
N GLY A 495 19.30 -7.09 -5.60
CA GLY A 495 20.21 -5.95 -5.70
C GLY A 495 20.00 -4.84 -4.68
N ASN A 496 20.55 -3.66 -5.00
CA ASN A 496 20.37 -2.48 -4.16
C ASN A 496 18.91 -1.97 -4.30
N PRO A 497 18.16 -1.88 -3.19
CA PRO A 497 16.75 -1.49 -3.21
C PRO A 497 16.50 -0.03 -3.61
N ASP A 498 17.54 0.79 -3.75
CA ASP A 498 17.45 2.14 -4.34
C ASP A 498 17.17 2.14 -5.86
N ARG A 499 17.25 0.98 -6.52
CA ARG A 499 16.91 0.81 -7.93
C ARG A 499 15.49 0.28 -8.08
N LEU A 500 14.69 0.95 -8.91
CA LEU A 500 13.33 0.49 -9.24
C LEU A 500 13.29 -0.91 -9.85
N ALA A 501 14.36 -1.31 -10.55
CA ALA A 501 14.48 -2.64 -11.14
C ALA A 501 14.79 -3.76 -10.12
N THR A 502 15.04 -3.44 -8.85
CA THR A 502 15.33 -4.44 -7.82
C THR A 502 14.02 -4.97 -7.23
N ASP A 503 13.78 -6.26 -7.39
CA ASP A 503 12.63 -6.96 -6.83
C ASP A 503 12.86 -7.36 -5.36
N VAL A 504 14.09 -7.82 -5.05
CA VAL A 504 14.45 -8.33 -3.72
C VAL A 504 15.72 -7.63 -3.20
N GLY A 505 15.59 -6.95 -2.07
CA GLY A 505 16.70 -6.31 -1.35
C GLY A 505 17.50 -7.27 -0.47
N PRO A 506 18.44 -6.76 0.35
CA PRO A 506 19.24 -7.58 1.26
C PRO A 506 18.41 -8.07 2.46
N VAL A 507 18.95 -9.06 3.18
CA VAL A 507 18.57 -9.29 4.58
C VAL A 507 19.15 -8.20 5.48
N ILE A 508 18.60 -8.02 6.68
CA ILE A 508 18.88 -6.84 7.52
C ILE A 508 20.32 -6.75 8.04
N ASP A 509 20.95 -7.87 8.37
CA ASP A 509 22.33 -7.95 8.87
C ASP A 509 22.92 -9.36 8.61
N ALA A 510 24.14 -9.61 9.08
CA ALA A 510 24.84 -10.88 8.86
C ALA A 510 24.36 -12.03 9.74
N ASP A 511 23.63 -11.75 10.82
CA ASP A 511 23.10 -12.77 11.74
C ASP A 511 21.73 -13.31 11.25
N ALA A 512 21.05 -12.56 10.37
CA ALA A 512 19.70 -12.81 9.86
C ALA A 512 19.56 -13.96 8.84
#